data_AF-A0A822C172-F1
#
_entry.id   AF-A0A822C172-F1
#
_cell.length_a   1.000
_cell.length_b   1.000
_cell.length_c   1.000
_cell.angle_alpha   90.00
_cell.angle_beta   90.00
_cell.angle_gamma   90.00
#
_symmetry.space_group_name_H-M   'P 1'
#
loop_
_entity.id
_entity.type
_entity.pdbx_description
1 polymer ?
#
loop_
_entity_poly.entity_id
_entity_poly.type
_entity_poly.pdbx_seq_one_letter_code
_entity_poly.pdbx_strand_id
1 'polypeptide(L)'
;EKTIAIGISNESENKGRVGESCTRECRSFVFRINNRKLRLIDAPGIDNTEDVLKDEKNFDDILAYIKLLRYLHIHAKENIMFIFTNARATSFQPGPSAPHLRELLQSVKYQSNTEVLFSKENSFLFDNEAFRFLALCKNGIEFNLEEKKDYSRSWDYSIREFSRLICRIIQCDKHATRDTLSFNEAQQLNRKLVRPIGEIVTLIQENLQLAEQQKKMLYQIAVRHMCGA
;
A
#
# COMPACT_ATOMS: atom_id res chain seq x y z
N GLU A 1 -10.71 36.84 -9.74
CA GLU A 1 -9.98 35.65 -9.27
C GLU A 1 -8.63 35.59 -9.96
N LYS A 2 -7.52 35.41 -9.21
CA LYS A 2 -6.16 35.29 -9.78
C LYS A 2 -5.64 33.89 -9.49
N THR A 3 -5.51 33.07 -10.53
CA THR A 3 -4.96 31.72 -10.43
C THR A 3 -3.44 31.77 -10.52
N ILE A 4 -2.75 31.16 -9.55
CA ILE A 4 -1.30 31.03 -9.55
C ILE A 4 -0.95 29.55 -9.74
N ALA A 5 -0.18 29.27 -10.78
CA ALA A 5 0.36 27.93 -11.02
C ALA A 5 1.85 27.91 -10.66
N ILE A 6 2.28 26.87 -9.95
CA ILE A 6 3.68 26.61 -9.60
C ILE A 6 4.06 25.23 -10.13
N GLY A 7 5.27 25.12 -10.69
CA GLY A 7 5.80 23.88 -11.26
C GLY A 7 5.60 23.76 -12.78
N ILE A 8 6.30 22.79 -13.35
CA ILE A 8 6.23 22.41 -14.78
C ILE A 8 5.64 21.00 -14.82
N SER A 9 4.62 20.79 -15.65
CA SER A 9 4.02 19.46 -15.82
C SER A 9 5.06 18.45 -16.32
N ASN A 10 4.94 17.21 -15.88
CA ASN A 10 5.76 16.10 -16.36
C ASN A 10 4.87 14.86 -16.56
N GLU A 11 5.44 13.73 -16.99
CA GLU A 11 4.69 12.48 -17.25
C GLU A 11 3.90 11.97 -16.04
N SER A 12 4.24 12.45 -14.84
CA SER A 12 3.75 12.01 -13.52
C SER A 12 2.75 12.96 -12.87
N GLU A 13 2.84 14.24 -13.24
CA GLU A 13 2.15 15.36 -12.61
C GLU A 13 1.58 16.24 -13.71
N ASN A 14 0.25 16.23 -13.86
CA ASN A 14 -0.42 17.14 -14.77
C ASN A 14 -0.77 18.44 -14.05
N LYS A 15 -0.87 19.56 -14.77
CA LYS A 15 -1.51 20.76 -14.21
C LYS A 15 -3.01 20.46 -14.08
N GLY A 16 -3.43 19.96 -12.92
CA GLY A 16 -4.85 19.75 -12.60
C GLY A 16 -5.61 21.08 -12.50
N ARG A 17 -6.93 21.00 -12.37
CA ARG A 17 -7.74 22.17 -11.99
C ARG A 17 -7.38 22.59 -10.56
N VAL A 18 -7.72 23.83 -10.21
CA VAL A 18 -7.46 24.36 -8.86
C VAL A 18 -8.13 23.44 -7.83
N GLY A 19 -7.32 22.85 -6.94
CA GLY A 19 -7.80 21.97 -5.87
C GLY A 19 -7.77 20.47 -6.18
N GLU A 20 -7.46 20.06 -7.41
CA GLU A 20 -7.37 18.63 -7.76
C GLU A 20 -6.05 18.00 -7.30
N SER A 21 -6.11 16.76 -6.81
CA SER A 21 -4.92 15.92 -6.68
C SER A 21 -4.34 15.64 -8.05
N CYS A 22 -3.06 15.99 -8.22
CA CYS A 22 -2.34 15.87 -9.49
C CYS A 22 -1.53 14.56 -9.60
N THR A 23 -1.40 13.81 -8.51
CA THR A 23 -0.70 12.51 -8.47
C THR A 23 -1.54 11.46 -9.18
N ARG A 24 -0.98 10.83 -10.23
CA ARG A 24 -1.68 9.84 -11.06
C ARG A 24 -1.35 8.39 -10.73
N GLU A 25 -0.21 8.16 -10.10
CA GLU A 25 0.30 6.82 -9.79
C GLU A 25 1.02 6.84 -8.45
N CYS A 26 0.97 5.72 -7.71
CA CYS A 26 1.71 5.56 -6.47
C CYS A 26 3.22 5.62 -6.73
N ARG A 27 3.94 6.47 -5.98
CA ARG A 27 5.40 6.57 -6.03
C ARG A 27 6.02 6.39 -4.67
N SER A 28 7.21 5.81 -4.65
CA SER A 28 7.95 5.64 -3.40
C SER A 28 9.29 6.32 -3.39
N PHE A 29 9.53 7.00 -2.28
CA PHE A 29 10.77 7.68 -1.99
C PHE A 29 11.35 7.07 -0.71
N VAL A 30 12.58 6.57 -0.79
CA VAL A 30 13.24 5.92 0.35
C VAL A 30 14.33 6.83 0.87
N PHE A 31 14.18 7.25 2.12
CA PHE A 31 15.14 8.07 2.85
C PHE A 31 15.84 7.22 3.90
N ARG A 32 17.16 7.36 4.00
CA ARG A 32 17.93 6.72 5.06
C ARG A 32 18.17 7.75 6.16
N ILE A 33 17.64 7.47 7.35
CA ILE A 33 17.80 8.32 8.53
C ILE A 33 18.51 7.46 9.58
N ASN A 34 19.80 7.72 9.78
CA ASN A 34 20.68 6.90 10.63
C ASN A 34 20.62 5.40 10.24
N ASN A 35 20.14 4.56 11.15
CA ASN A 35 19.95 3.13 10.95
C ASN A 35 18.50 2.73 10.61
N ARG A 36 17.67 3.70 10.22
CA ARG A 36 16.28 3.48 9.79
C ARG A 36 16.15 3.80 8.29
N LYS A 37 15.30 3.05 7.60
CA LYS A 37 14.83 3.37 6.25
C LYS A 37 13.39 3.83 6.34
N LEU A 38 13.14 5.09 6.02
CA LEU A 38 11.79 5.64 5.89
C LEU A 38 11.38 5.55 4.43
N ARG A 39 10.20 4.98 4.16
CA ARG A 39 9.61 4.97 2.82
C ARG A 39 8.40 5.88 2.84
N LEU A 40 8.47 6.98 2.12
CA LEU A 40 7.31 7.80 1.81
C LEU A 40 6.64 7.21 0.57
N ILE A 41 5.33 7.00 0.64
CA ILE A 41 4.52 6.54 -0.48
C ILE A 41 3.61 7.72 -0.82
N ASP A 42 3.89 8.36 -1.93
CA ASP A 42 3.00 9.35 -2.51
C ASP A 42 1.92 8.60 -3.28
N ALA A 43 0.66 8.92 -3.01
CA ALA A 43 -0.49 8.18 -3.50
C ALA A 43 -1.46 9.15 -4.21
N PRO A 44 -2.17 8.67 -5.25
CA PRO A 44 -3.22 9.47 -5.87
C PRO A 44 -4.30 9.84 -4.85
N GLY A 45 -4.95 10.99 -5.06
CA GLY A 45 -6.09 11.37 -4.23
C GLY A 45 -7.24 10.38 -4.40
N ILE A 46 -7.82 9.96 -3.29
CA ILE A 46 -9.07 9.19 -3.26
C ILE A 46 -10.15 10.18 -2.81
N ASP A 47 -11.21 10.35 -3.61
CA ASP A 47 -12.33 11.33 -3.45
C ASP A 47 -12.31 12.46 -4.49
N ASN A 48 -12.15 12.11 -5.78
CA ASN A 48 -12.46 13.03 -6.87
C ASN A 48 -13.86 12.68 -7.40
N THR A 49 -14.88 13.22 -6.73
CA THR A 49 -16.32 12.96 -6.96
C THR A 49 -16.82 13.19 -8.40
N GLU A 50 -16.00 13.75 -9.30
CA GLU A 50 -16.33 13.91 -10.72
C GLU A 50 -16.12 12.64 -11.55
N ASP A 51 -15.35 11.64 -11.09
CA ASP A 51 -15.05 10.41 -11.86
C ASP A 51 -14.84 9.17 -10.98
N VAL A 52 -15.92 8.39 -10.79
CA VAL A 52 -15.93 7.15 -9.99
C VAL A 52 -14.94 6.11 -10.53
N LEU A 53 -14.76 6.00 -11.84
CA LEU A 53 -13.84 5.03 -12.44
C LEU A 53 -12.39 5.38 -12.13
N LYS A 54 -12.07 6.68 -12.08
CA LYS A 54 -10.75 7.17 -11.68
C LYS A 54 -10.46 6.88 -10.21
N ASP A 55 -11.45 7.06 -9.34
CA ASP A 55 -11.29 6.69 -7.93
C ASP A 55 -11.09 5.19 -7.77
N GLU A 56 -11.88 4.34 -8.45
CA GLU A 56 -11.71 2.87 -8.43
C GLU A 56 -10.31 2.45 -8.89
N LYS A 57 -9.77 3.08 -9.93
CA LYS A 57 -8.38 2.85 -10.35
C LYS A 57 -7.36 3.30 -9.30
N ASN A 58 -7.52 4.51 -8.74
CA ASN A 58 -6.64 5.02 -7.69
C ASN A 58 -6.64 4.08 -6.48
N PHE A 59 -7.82 3.55 -6.15
CA PHE A 59 -8.03 2.53 -5.14
C PHE A 59 -7.24 1.25 -5.43
N ASP A 60 -7.34 0.71 -6.64
CA ASP A 60 -6.61 -0.47 -7.07
C ASP A 60 -5.09 -0.27 -7.04
N ASP A 61 -4.61 0.91 -7.45
CA ASP A 61 -3.18 1.26 -7.43
C ASP A 61 -2.65 1.36 -6.00
N ILE A 62 -3.40 1.98 -5.09
CA ILE A 62 -3.05 2.07 -3.65
C ILE A 62 -3.14 0.68 -3.01
N LEU A 63 -4.16 -0.11 -3.35
CA LEU A 63 -4.31 -1.50 -2.92
C LEU A 63 -3.13 -2.35 -3.39
N ALA A 64 -2.72 -2.25 -4.65
CA ALA A 64 -1.56 -2.97 -5.17
C ALA A 64 -0.30 -2.60 -4.39
N TYR A 65 -0.13 -1.31 -4.07
CA TYR A 65 1.00 -0.84 -3.28
C TYR A 65 0.98 -1.36 -1.83
N ILE A 66 -0.17 -1.31 -1.17
CA ILE A 66 -0.35 -1.86 0.18
C ILE A 66 -0.25 -3.39 0.17
N LYS A 67 -0.69 -4.06 -0.90
CA LYS A 67 -0.49 -5.50 -1.10
C LYS A 67 0.98 -5.85 -1.27
N LEU A 68 1.83 -4.99 -1.82
CA LEU A 68 3.27 -5.18 -1.76
C LEU A 68 3.81 -5.08 -0.33
N LEU A 69 3.16 -4.29 0.54
CA LEU A 69 3.42 -4.28 1.99
C LEU A 69 2.82 -5.49 2.74
N ARG A 70 2.03 -6.33 2.09
CA ARG A 70 1.51 -7.60 2.65
C ARG A 70 2.58 -8.68 2.74
N TYR A 71 3.61 -8.52 1.91
CA TYR A 71 4.86 -9.26 1.96
C TYR A 71 5.81 -8.72 3.03
N LEU A 72 5.46 -7.62 3.69
CA LEU A 72 6.14 -7.10 4.86
C LEU A 72 5.73 -7.95 6.06
N HIS A 73 6.71 -8.43 6.82
CA HIS A 73 6.51 -9.25 8.02
C HIS A 73 5.47 -8.65 8.99
N ILE A 74 4.86 -9.47 9.85
CA ILE A 74 3.75 -9.07 10.76
C ILE A 74 4.05 -7.83 11.62
N HIS A 75 5.32 -7.56 11.95
CA HIS A 75 5.74 -6.38 12.72
C HIS A 75 5.80 -5.08 11.90
N ALA A 76 5.88 -5.20 10.57
CA ALA A 76 6.04 -4.05 9.71
C ALA A 76 4.72 -3.29 9.49
N LYS A 77 3.57 -3.93 9.75
CA LYS A 77 2.24 -3.30 9.71
C LYS A 77 2.08 -2.19 10.77
N GLU A 78 2.77 -2.31 11.90
CA GLU A 78 2.73 -1.33 13.00
C GLU A 78 3.49 -0.05 12.66
N ASN A 79 4.35 -0.12 11.65
CA ASN A 79 5.13 1.00 11.12
C ASN A 79 4.44 1.70 9.94
N ILE A 80 3.22 1.30 9.58
CA ILE A 80 2.41 1.99 8.57
C ILE A 80 1.74 3.20 9.21
N MET A 81 1.94 4.35 8.57
CA MET A 81 1.41 5.64 8.99
C MET A 81 0.69 6.28 7.81
N PHE A 82 -0.44 6.92 8.07
CA PHE A 82 -1.26 7.57 7.07
C PHE A 82 -1.08 9.08 7.17
N ILE A 83 -0.96 9.74 6.02
CA ILE A 83 -0.77 11.17 5.93
C ILE A 83 -1.85 11.72 5.02
N PHE A 84 -2.63 12.67 5.52
CA PHE A 84 -3.64 13.38 4.74
C PHE A 84 -3.21 14.83 4.58
N THR A 85 -3.26 15.30 3.33
CA THR A 85 -3.00 16.70 2.98
C THR A 85 -4.30 17.49 2.92
N ASN A 86 -4.21 18.82 2.70
CA ASN A 86 -5.38 19.71 2.59
C ASN A 86 -6.25 19.70 3.86
N ALA A 87 -5.61 19.60 5.03
CA ALA A 87 -6.30 19.38 6.30
C ALA A 87 -7.26 20.52 6.70
N ARG A 88 -7.02 21.79 6.31
CA ARG A 88 -7.93 22.89 6.66
C ARG A 88 -9.31 22.73 6.01
N ALA A 89 -9.36 22.27 4.76
CA ALA A 89 -10.63 22.05 4.05
C ALA A 89 -11.51 21.01 4.76
N THR A 90 -10.90 20.08 5.49
CA THR A 90 -11.58 19.01 6.23
C THR A 90 -11.64 19.29 7.74
N SER A 91 -11.46 20.54 8.18
CA SER A 91 -11.42 20.94 9.60
C SER A 91 -10.44 20.10 10.43
N PHE A 92 -9.31 19.77 9.81
CA PHE A 92 -8.26 18.91 10.34
C PHE A 92 -8.80 17.54 10.77
N GLN A 93 -9.46 16.89 9.82
CA GLN A 93 -9.85 15.48 9.88
C GLN A 93 -9.39 14.77 8.61
N PRO A 94 -9.28 13.43 8.60
CA PRO A 94 -8.99 12.67 7.38
C PRO A 94 -10.00 12.90 6.24
N GLY A 95 -11.18 13.45 6.56
CA GLY A 95 -12.17 13.86 5.56
C GLY A 95 -12.85 12.68 4.86
N PRO A 96 -13.35 12.88 3.64
CA PRO A 96 -14.08 11.84 2.92
C PRO A 96 -13.21 10.69 2.39
N SER A 97 -11.87 10.84 2.40
CA SER A 97 -10.96 9.72 2.08
C SER A 97 -10.87 8.67 3.20
N ALA A 98 -11.34 8.96 4.42
CA ALA A 98 -11.23 8.05 5.56
C ALA A 98 -12.10 6.77 5.43
N PRO A 99 -13.40 6.85 5.08
CA PRO A 99 -14.24 5.67 4.86
C PRO A 99 -13.67 4.75 3.78
N HIS A 100 -13.24 5.34 2.68
CA HIS A 100 -12.57 4.70 1.57
C HIS A 100 -11.30 3.94 2.00
N LEU A 101 -10.43 4.59 2.78
CA LEU A 101 -9.26 3.92 3.35
C LEU A 101 -9.64 2.78 4.31
N ARG A 102 -10.71 2.91 5.10
CA ARG A 102 -11.17 1.83 6.00
C ARG A 102 -11.59 0.60 5.22
N GLU A 103 -12.37 0.77 4.15
CA GLU A 103 -12.78 -0.32 3.26
C GLU A 103 -11.57 -1.00 2.61
N LEU A 104 -10.59 -0.19 2.16
CA LEU A 104 -9.34 -0.68 1.63
C LEU A 104 -8.61 -1.59 2.63
N LEU A 105 -8.45 -1.13 3.88
CA LEU A 105 -7.77 -1.90 4.92
C LEU A 105 -8.55 -3.15 5.34
N GLN A 106 -9.89 -3.11 5.30
CA GLN A 106 -10.74 -4.29 5.52
C GLN A 106 -10.52 -5.35 4.43
N SER A 107 -10.45 -4.95 3.16
CA SER A 107 -10.16 -5.87 2.06
C SER A 107 -8.77 -6.53 2.21
N VAL A 108 -7.77 -5.77 2.65
CA VAL A 108 -6.42 -6.28 2.95
C VAL A 108 -6.47 -7.29 4.10
N LYS A 109 -7.22 -7.00 5.17
CA LYS A 109 -7.43 -7.91 6.30
C LYS A 109 -8.05 -9.23 5.84
N TYR A 110 -9.10 -9.19 5.02
CA TYR A 110 -9.75 -10.38 4.48
C TYR A 110 -8.80 -11.24 3.64
N GLN A 111 -8.00 -10.60 2.77
CA GLN A 111 -7.15 -11.33 1.83
C GLN A 111 -5.87 -11.89 2.45
N SER A 112 -5.36 -11.28 3.53
CA SER A 112 -4.03 -11.58 4.08
C SER A 112 -3.99 -11.94 5.54
N ASN A 113 -5.14 -11.91 6.23
CA ASN A 113 -5.24 -12.04 7.67
C ASN A 113 -4.34 -11.05 8.45
N THR A 114 -3.94 -9.95 7.80
CA THR A 114 -3.09 -8.91 8.39
C THR A 114 -3.93 -7.67 8.63
N GLU A 115 -4.12 -7.35 9.91
CA GLU A 115 -4.82 -6.13 10.32
C GLU A 115 -3.85 -4.97 10.44
N VAL A 116 -4.01 -3.98 9.57
CA VAL A 116 -3.36 -2.67 9.66
C VAL A 116 -4.32 -1.72 10.36
N LEU A 117 -3.92 -1.18 11.51
CA LEU A 117 -4.75 -0.26 12.28
C LEU A 117 -4.84 1.09 11.56
N PHE A 118 -6.01 1.73 11.61
CA PHE A 118 -6.21 3.11 11.16
C PHE A 118 -6.95 3.89 12.25
N SER A 119 -6.16 4.66 12.99
CA SER A 119 -6.59 5.45 14.15
C SER A 119 -5.89 6.81 14.18
N LYS A 120 -6.24 7.66 15.15
CA LYS A 120 -5.61 8.98 15.29
C LYS A 120 -4.10 8.86 15.53
N GLU A 121 -3.66 7.84 16.25
CA GLU A 121 -2.28 7.63 16.67
C GLU A 121 -1.31 7.45 15.50
N ASN A 122 -1.77 6.84 14.40
CA ASN A 122 -0.95 6.60 13.21
C ASN A 122 -1.40 7.36 11.96
N SER A 123 -2.29 8.34 12.11
CA SER A 123 -2.80 9.16 11.01
C SER A 123 -2.49 10.61 11.26
N PHE A 124 -1.82 11.30 10.34
CA PHE A 124 -1.30 12.65 10.50
C PHE A 124 -1.87 13.59 9.44
N LEU A 125 -2.11 14.84 9.84
CA LEU A 125 -2.82 15.81 9.01
C LEU A 125 -1.93 17.01 8.71
N PHE A 126 -1.62 17.22 7.44
CA PHE A 126 -0.87 18.38 6.98
C PHE A 126 -1.71 19.27 6.08
N ASP A 127 -1.42 20.55 6.13
CA ASP A 127 -2.06 21.51 5.26
C ASP A 127 -1.06 22.11 4.27
N ASN A 128 -1.55 22.48 3.09
CA ASN A 128 -0.76 23.08 2.01
C ASN A 128 -0.78 24.62 2.04
N GLU A 129 -1.55 25.22 2.94
CA GLU A 129 -1.74 26.66 3.05
C GLU A 129 -0.44 27.45 3.26
N ALA A 130 0.56 26.89 3.95
CA ALA A 130 1.87 27.54 4.08
C ALA A 130 2.58 27.67 2.73
N PHE A 131 2.52 26.64 1.88
CA PHE A 131 3.05 26.72 0.52
C PHE A 131 2.24 27.69 -0.33
N ARG A 132 0.91 27.70 -0.16
CA ARG A 132 0.01 28.66 -0.83
C ARG A 132 0.34 30.10 -0.45
N PHE A 133 0.57 30.37 0.83
CA PHE A 133 0.98 31.68 1.32
C PHE A 133 2.29 32.15 0.68
N LEU A 134 3.33 31.30 0.69
CA LEU A 134 4.62 31.62 0.07
C LEU A 134 4.50 31.85 -1.44
N ALA A 135 3.69 31.04 -2.12
CA ALA A 135 3.37 31.19 -3.54
C ALA A 135 2.75 32.55 -3.86
N LEU A 136 1.76 32.96 -3.07
CA LEU A 136 1.04 34.21 -3.23
C LEU A 136 1.97 35.41 -2.95
N CYS A 137 2.75 35.38 -1.87
CA CYS A 137 3.73 36.42 -1.57
C CYS A 137 4.78 36.57 -2.68
N LYS A 138 5.30 35.46 -3.23
CA LYS A 138 6.26 35.50 -4.36
C LYS A 138 5.68 36.17 -5.61
N ASN A 139 4.36 36.13 -5.79
CA ASN A 139 3.65 36.77 -6.89
C ASN A 139 3.16 38.20 -6.57
N GLY A 140 3.70 38.81 -5.52
CA GLY A 140 3.39 40.17 -5.11
C GLY A 140 2.01 40.34 -4.49
N ILE A 141 1.38 39.25 -4.02
CA ILE A 141 0.13 39.36 -3.27
C ILE A 141 0.45 39.68 -1.81
N GLU A 142 -0.11 40.79 -1.34
CA GLU A 142 -0.03 41.21 0.05
C GLU A 142 -1.26 40.74 0.83
N PHE A 143 -1.05 40.47 2.12
CA PHE A 143 -2.08 40.01 3.03
C PHE A 143 -2.19 40.94 4.23
N ASN A 144 -3.41 41.17 4.68
CA ASN A 144 -3.65 41.85 5.93
C ASN A 144 -3.28 40.96 7.14
N LEU A 145 -3.34 41.53 8.35
CA LEU A 145 -2.94 40.84 9.57
C LEU A 145 -3.80 39.60 9.86
N GLU A 146 -5.10 39.67 9.59
CA GLU A 146 -6.05 38.60 9.90
C GLU A 146 -5.87 37.42 8.94
N GLU A 147 -5.68 37.69 7.65
CA GLU A 147 -5.33 36.66 6.66
C GLU A 147 -4.02 35.95 7.02
N LYS A 148 -3.00 36.70 7.46
CA LYS A 148 -1.73 36.12 7.92
C LYS A 148 -1.91 35.22 9.15
N LYS A 149 -2.79 35.58 10.08
CA LYS A 149 -3.10 34.73 11.24
C LYS A 149 -3.74 33.41 10.84
N ASP A 150 -4.61 33.42 9.83
CA ASP A 150 -5.21 32.19 9.31
C ASP A 150 -4.18 31.23 8.75
N TYR A 151 -3.25 31.73 7.90
CA TYR A 151 -2.14 30.93 7.39
C TYR A 151 -1.22 30.44 8.52
N SER A 152 -0.92 31.30 9.51
CA SER A 152 -0.11 30.94 10.68
C SER A 152 -0.77 29.82 11.49
N ARG A 153 -2.09 29.89 11.73
CA ARG A 153 -2.81 28.87 12.49
C ARG A 153 -2.75 27.50 11.80
N SER A 154 -2.92 27.47 10.48
CA SER A 154 -2.77 26.25 9.69
C SER A 154 -1.35 25.68 9.76
N TRP A 155 -0.33 26.54 9.69
CA TRP A 155 1.07 26.17 9.86
C TRP A 155 1.34 25.56 11.24
N ASP A 156 0.89 26.21 12.31
CA ASP A 156 1.08 25.73 13.68
C ASP A 156 0.42 24.38 13.92
N TYR A 157 -0.71 24.11 13.27
CA TYR A 157 -1.32 22.79 13.28
C TYR A 157 -0.44 21.75 12.57
N SER A 158 -0.01 22.05 11.35
CA SER A 158 0.83 21.14 10.55
C SER A 158 2.16 20.82 11.25
N ILE A 159 2.77 21.78 11.95
CA ILE A 159 4.01 21.57 12.72
C ILE A 159 3.79 20.67 13.93
N ARG A 160 2.65 20.80 14.62
CA ARG A 160 2.30 19.89 15.73
C ARG A 160 2.10 18.46 15.23
N GLU A 161 1.40 18.28 14.12
CA GLU A 161 1.22 16.98 13.49
C GLU A 161 2.54 16.39 12.96
N PHE A 162 3.42 17.22 12.43
CA PHE A 162 4.77 16.81 12.02
C PHE A 162 5.57 16.31 13.22
N SER A 163 5.55 17.06 14.31
CA SER A 163 6.22 16.66 15.55
C SER A 163 5.69 15.32 16.06
N ARG A 164 4.36 15.12 15.99
CA ARG A 164 3.72 13.85 16.36
C ARG A 164 4.16 12.70 15.44
N LEU A 165 4.26 12.95 14.14
CA LEU A 165 4.74 11.97 13.15
C LEU A 165 6.18 11.56 13.46
N ILE A 166 7.07 12.53 13.69
CA ILE A 166 8.47 12.26 14.02
C ILE A 166 8.59 11.48 15.33
N CYS A 167 7.86 11.86 16.37
CA CYS A 167 7.82 11.12 17.63
C CYS A 167 7.38 9.66 17.42
N ARG A 168 6.33 9.43 16.63
CA ARG A 168 5.86 8.09 16.30
C ARG A 168 6.92 7.27 15.55
N ILE A 169 7.58 7.85 14.55
CA ILE A 169 8.66 7.19 13.79
C ILE A 169 9.82 6.77 14.71
N ILE A 170 10.16 7.62 15.69
CA ILE A 170 11.24 7.33 16.64
C ILE A 170 10.86 6.17 17.58
N GLN A 171 9.61 6.17 18.05
CA GLN A 171 9.06 5.17 18.97
C GLN A 171 8.79 3.80 18.31
N CYS A 172 8.61 3.76 16.99
CA CYS A 172 8.43 2.52 16.25
C CYS A 172 9.66 1.61 16.35
N ASP A 173 9.44 0.33 16.60
CA ASP A 173 10.50 -0.67 16.53
C ASP A 173 11.01 -0.82 15.10
N LYS A 174 12.32 -1.04 14.99
CA LYS A 174 12.93 -1.27 13.69
C LYS A 174 12.45 -2.62 13.20
N HIS A 175 11.76 -2.61 12.07
CA HIS A 175 11.44 -3.84 11.39
C HIS A 175 12.71 -4.44 10.78
N ALA A 176 13.06 -5.67 11.13
CA ALA A 176 14.20 -6.37 10.56
C ALA A 176 13.91 -6.75 9.10
N THR A 177 14.48 -6.00 8.16
CA THR A 177 14.25 -6.22 6.72
C THR A 177 14.70 -7.60 6.23
N ARG A 178 15.60 -8.27 6.95
CA ARG A 178 16.00 -9.66 6.65
C ARG A 178 14.83 -10.63 6.78
N ASP A 179 14.00 -10.45 7.80
CA ASP A 179 12.85 -11.34 8.06
C ASP A 179 11.77 -11.20 6.99
N THR A 180 11.64 -9.98 6.43
CA THR A 180 10.80 -9.75 5.24
C THR A 180 11.33 -10.48 4.01
N LEU A 181 12.65 -10.46 3.78
CA LEU A 181 13.25 -11.11 2.60
C LEU A 181 13.16 -12.63 2.71
N SER A 182 13.53 -13.20 3.86
CA SER A 182 13.47 -14.65 4.08
C SER A 182 12.05 -15.19 3.99
N PHE A 183 11.06 -14.48 4.56
CA PHE A 183 9.66 -14.87 4.45
C PHE A 183 9.15 -14.81 3.00
N ASN A 184 9.54 -13.79 2.24
CA ASN A 184 9.15 -13.67 0.84
C ASN A 184 9.79 -14.73 -0.04
N GLU A 185 11.07 -15.03 0.17
CA GLU A 185 11.76 -16.13 -0.49
C GLU A 185 11.08 -17.46 -0.18
N ALA A 186 10.74 -17.72 1.09
CA ALA A 186 10.01 -18.93 1.50
C ALA A 186 8.62 -19.02 0.85
N GLN A 187 7.86 -17.92 0.80
CA GLN A 187 6.57 -17.85 0.09
C GLN A 187 6.72 -18.11 -1.41
N GLN A 188 7.72 -17.54 -2.06
CA GLN A 188 7.98 -17.76 -3.48
C GLN A 188 8.40 -19.21 -3.76
N LEU A 189 9.25 -19.78 -2.90
CA LEU A 189 9.60 -21.19 -2.94
C LEU A 189 8.36 -22.07 -2.81
N ASN A 190 7.51 -21.83 -1.82
CA ASN A 190 6.26 -22.59 -1.65
C ASN A 190 5.39 -22.54 -2.90
N ARG A 191 5.18 -21.37 -3.52
CA ARG A 191 4.40 -21.25 -4.76
C ARG A 191 5.04 -22.01 -5.92
N LYS A 192 6.37 -21.95 -6.05
CA LYS A 192 7.11 -22.69 -7.09
C LYS A 192 7.06 -24.19 -6.89
N LEU A 193 6.95 -24.66 -5.64
CA LEU A 193 6.92 -26.08 -5.28
C LEU A 193 5.53 -26.72 -5.47
N VAL A 194 4.44 -25.96 -5.45
CA VAL A 194 3.07 -26.50 -5.61
C VAL A 194 2.92 -27.31 -6.90
N ARG A 195 3.41 -26.80 -8.03
CA ARG A 195 3.29 -27.48 -9.32
C ARG A 195 4.13 -28.78 -9.39
N PRO A 196 5.44 -28.77 -9.10
CA PRO A 196 6.25 -29.98 -9.04
C PRO A 196 5.70 -31.04 -8.08
N ILE A 197 5.18 -30.63 -6.92
CA ILE A 197 4.55 -31.57 -5.97
C ILE A 197 3.31 -32.20 -6.58
N GLY A 198 2.46 -31.42 -7.26
CA GLY A 198 1.29 -31.95 -7.98
C GLY A 198 1.69 -32.97 -9.04
N GLU A 199 2.71 -32.67 -9.84
CA GLU A 199 3.25 -33.58 -10.86
C GLU A 199 3.80 -34.87 -10.24
N ILE A 200 4.53 -34.79 -9.13
CA ILE A 200 5.02 -35.97 -8.38
C ILE A 200 3.84 -36.82 -7.87
N VAL A 201 2.80 -36.19 -7.31
CA VAL A 201 1.61 -36.92 -6.83
C VAL A 201 0.94 -37.67 -7.98
N THR A 202 0.78 -37.05 -9.14
CA THR A 202 0.22 -37.70 -10.33
C THR A 202 1.08 -38.89 -10.77
N LEU A 203 2.40 -38.72 -10.85
CA LEU A 203 3.33 -39.80 -11.20
C LEU A 203 3.28 -40.98 -10.21
N ILE A 204 3.15 -40.70 -8.91
CA ILE A 204 2.99 -41.73 -7.89
C ILE A 204 1.69 -42.51 -8.11
N GLN A 205 0.58 -41.81 -8.40
CA GLN A 205 -0.72 -42.44 -8.67
C GLN A 205 -0.67 -43.32 -9.93
N GLU A 206 -0.08 -42.83 -11.01
CA GLU A 206 0.09 -43.58 -12.26
C GLU A 206 0.93 -44.85 -12.05
N ASN A 207 2.05 -44.74 -11.32
CA ASN A 207 2.91 -45.88 -11.02
C ASN A 207 2.21 -46.94 -10.15
N LEU A 208 1.41 -46.53 -9.15
CA LEU A 208 0.60 -47.45 -8.36
C LEU A 208 -0.42 -48.19 -9.22
N GLN A 209 -1.07 -47.49 -10.14
CA GLN A 209 -2.07 -48.07 -11.04
C GLN A 209 -1.44 -49.07 -12.01
N LEU A 210 -0.27 -48.75 -12.57
CA LEU A 210 0.54 -49.67 -13.38
C LEU A 210 0.95 -50.92 -12.61
N ALA A 211 1.40 -50.77 -11.36
CA ALA A 211 1.79 -51.91 -10.52
C ALA A 211 0.59 -52.85 -10.24
N GLU A 212 -0.60 -52.30 -9.98
CA GLU A 212 -1.81 -53.12 -9.83
C GLU A 212 -2.21 -53.86 -11.11
N GLN A 213 -2.09 -53.19 -12.27
CA GLN A 213 -2.37 -53.81 -13.57
C GLN A 213 -1.39 -54.95 -13.86
N GLN A 214 -0.10 -54.75 -13.62
CA GLN A 214 0.92 -55.79 -13.77
C GLN A 214 0.66 -56.98 -12.83
N LYS A 215 0.31 -56.71 -11.57
CA LYS A 215 -0.07 -57.75 -10.61
C LYS A 215 -1.27 -58.57 -11.13
N LYS A 216 -2.33 -57.92 -11.63
CA LYS A 216 -3.49 -58.60 -12.22
C LYS A 216 -3.10 -59.44 -13.44
N MET A 217 -2.25 -58.94 -14.32
CA MET A 217 -1.77 -59.69 -15.49
C MET A 217 -0.99 -60.95 -15.07
N LEU A 218 -0.09 -60.84 -14.09
CA LEU A 218 0.64 -61.99 -13.56
C LEU A 218 -0.29 -63.06 -12.97
N TYR A 219 -1.32 -62.65 -12.21
CA TYR A 219 -2.35 -63.58 -11.72
C TYR A 219 -3.07 -64.29 -12.87
N GLN A 220 -3.44 -63.59 -13.94
CA GLN A 220 -4.11 -64.21 -15.09
C GLN A 220 -3.20 -65.20 -15.83
N ILE A 221 -1.92 -64.88 -15.98
CA ILE A 221 -0.93 -65.79 -16.59
C ILE A 221 -0.76 -67.04 -15.73
N ALA A 222 -0.60 -66.88 -14.41
CA ALA A 222 -0.47 -68.01 -13.48
C ALA A 222 -1.71 -68.93 -13.51
N VAL A 223 -2.92 -68.36 -13.54
CA VAL A 223 -4.16 -69.14 -13.66
C VAL A 223 -4.24 -69.87 -15.00
N ARG A 224 -3.88 -69.24 -16.12
CA ARG A 224 -3.83 -69.91 -17.43
C ARG A 224 -2.84 -71.08 -17.46
N HIS A 225 -1.69 -70.94 -16.81
CA HIS A 225 -0.71 -72.02 -16.72
C HIS A 225 -1.16 -73.18 -15.84
N MET A 226 -1.94 -72.93 -14.78
CA MET A 226 -2.50 -74.00 -13.92
C MET A 226 -3.70 -74.71 -14.54
N CYS A 227 -4.50 -74.02 -15.37
CA CYS A 227 -5.63 -74.63 -16.08
C CYS A 227 -5.27 -75.23 -17.45
N GLY A 228 -4.03 -75.06 -17.90
CA GLY A 228 -3.48 -75.61 -19.14
C GLY A 228 -2.36 -76.62 -18.87
N ALA A 229 -2.72 -77.74 -18.26
CA ALA A 229 -1.98 -79.00 -18.21
C ALA A 229 -2.99 -80.15 -18.23
#